data_AF-A0A6M0L294-F1
#
_entry.id   AF-A0A6M0L294-F1
#
_cell.length_a   1.000
_cell.length_b   1.000
_cell.length_c   1.000
_cell.angle_alpha   90.00
_cell.angle_beta   90.00
_cell.angle_gamma   90.00
#
_symmetry.space_group_name_H-M   'P 1'
#
loop_
_entity.id
_entity.type
_entity.pdbx_description
1 polymer ?
#
loop_
_entity_poly.entity_id
_entity_poly.type
_entity_poly.pdbx_seq_one_letter_code
_entity_poly.pdbx_strand_id
1 'polypeptide(L)'
;MKKLPYGKSNFKDIKTKGYYYIDKTNFIQKIEDSSDFLFFLRPRRFGKSLLISMLEAYYDIYYRDEFNEIFKDTYILKNPTPLKSSFYIMKFDFSGVNVTDYQNSFRVNLLDTIDSFLEKYEIERSFRDENPINRLHNLFQYFTLNRLSLYILIDEYDSFVNKLLVNDTESYKDIVSTNEALYKDFFTILKVGTSGNDSAIKKMFFTGVSPLALYDVTSGSNIGESLSLEYDFNDMVGVTRAELDKMIDDYALDRYREQIFQRCDEWYDSYRFNKRVSHTIYNTDMILYYLKSLIRNAEEPNNLIDINVRSDYTKLRYLVYSDKKLNGNFEILNSLINNETITLDILQEYFTAYELKKSVNFISFLFSLGFITIKEYRAGIQVYIPNQTIKKIMADFITMERL
;
A
#
# COMPACT_ATOMS: atom_id res chain seq x y z
N MET A 1 13.31 -26.68 -5.67
CA MET A 1 12.07 -25.92 -5.48
C MET A 1 12.38 -24.62 -4.73
N LYS A 2 11.90 -23.46 -5.19
CA LYS A 2 12.18 -22.16 -4.54
C LYS A 2 11.38 -22.01 -3.24
N LYS A 3 11.90 -21.28 -2.25
CA LYS A 3 11.18 -21.04 -0.98
C LYS A 3 9.98 -20.10 -1.18
N LEU A 4 8.84 -20.36 -0.54
CA LEU A 4 7.72 -19.42 -0.56
C LEU A 4 8.05 -18.14 0.25
N PRO A 5 7.84 -16.93 -0.29
CA PRO A 5 8.15 -15.67 0.38
C PRO A 5 7.04 -15.19 1.34
N TYR A 6 6.40 -16.10 2.09
CA TYR A 6 5.35 -15.72 3.03
C TYR A 6 5.91 -14.80 4.14
N GLY A 7 5.35 -13.60 4.26
CA GLY A 7 5.82 -12.55 5.19
C GLY A 7 7.16 -11.91 4.81
N LYS A 8 7.61 -12.02 3.56
CA LYS A 8 8.86 -11.39 3.08
C LYS A 8 8.54 -10.22 2.15
N SER A 9 9.12 -9.05 2.44
CA SER A 9 8.98 -7.82 1.66
C SER A 9 10.31 -7.28 1.11
N ASN A 10 11.45 -7.86 1.49
CA ASN A 10 12.75 -7.46 0.95
C ASN A 10 12.98 -8.13 -0.41
N PHE A 11 12.97 -7.33 -1.47
CA PHE A 11 13.10 -7.78 -2.86
C PHE A 11 14.47 -8.42 -3.13
N LYS A 12 15.56 -7.77 -2.70
CA LYS A 12 16.93 -8.29 -2.85
C LYS A 12 17.05 -9.69 -2.24
N ASP A 13 16.58 -9.87 -1.00
CA ASP A 13 16.58 -11.17 -0.32
C ASP A 13 15.78 -12.22 -1.08
N ILE A 14 14.60 -11.86 -1.61
CA ILE A 14 13.78 -12.80 -2.38
C ILE A 14 14.55 -13.28 -3.61
N LYS A 15 15.24 -12.36 -4.29
CA LYS A 15 15.97 -12.64 -5.52
C LYS A 15 17.27 -13.40 -5.30
N THR A 16 18.02 -13.09 -4.24
CA THR A 16 19.35 -13.68 -3.99
C THR A 16 19.31 -14.93 -3.09
N LYS A 17 18.29 -15.10 -2.23
CA LYS A 17 18.21 -16.21 -1.26
C LYS A 17 17.31 -17.38 -1.69
N GLY A 18 17.01 -17.47 -2.99
CA GLY A 18 16.30 -18.61 -3.58
C GLY A 18 14.80 -18.66 -3.25
N TYR A 19 14.16 -17.52 -3.04
CA TYR A 19 12.71 -17.45 -2.90
C TYR A 19 12.01 -17.36 -4.26
N TYR A 20 10.75 -17.78 -4.28
CA TYR A 20 9.88 -17.60 -5.43
C TYR A 20 9.48 -16.13 -5.57
N TYR A 21 9.41 -15.64 -6.80
CA TYR A 21 9.03 -14.28 -7.11
C TYR A 21 8.16 -14.29 -8.36
N ILE A 22 6.98 -13.67 -8.25
CA ILE A 22 6.13 -13.34 -9.39
C ILE A 22 6.67 -12.05 -9.98
N ASP A 23 7.11 -12.10 -11.23
CA ASP A 23 7.77 -10.96 -11.86
C ASP A 23 6.76 -9.85 -12.21
N LYS A 24 6.86 -8.73 -11.48
CA LYS A 24 6.09 -7.50 -11.70
C LYS A 24 6.98 -6.35 -12.19
N THR A 25 8.20 -6.63 -12.65
CA THR A 25 9.16 -5.59 -13.01
C THR A 25 8.79 -4.85 -14.31
N ASN A 26 7.88 -5.40 -15.12
CA ASN A 26 7.34 -4.71 -16.29
C ASN A 26 6.53 -3.44 -15.95
N PHE A 27 6.00 -3.34 -14.73
CA PHE A 27 5.28 -2.13 -14.28
C PHE A 27 6.21 -0.93 -14.08
N ILE A 28 7.53 -1.12 -13.99
CA ILE A 28 8.50 -0.02 -13.87
C ILE A 28 8.37 0.94 -15.05
N GLN A 29 8.31 0.43 -16.28
CA GLN A 29 8.12 1.26 -17.48
C GLN A 29 6.82 2.05 -17.42
N LYS A 30 5.72 1.41 -17.01
CA LYS A 30 4.42 2.08 -16.85
C LYS A 30 4.44 3.17 -15.77
N ILE A 31 5.15 2.94 -14.66
CA ILE A 31 5.36 3.93 -13.61
C ILE A 31 6.14 5.12 -14.16
N GLU A 32 7.16 4.88 -15.00
CA GLU A 32 7.94 5.96 -15.63
C GLU A 32 7.15 6.76 -16.66
N ASP A 33 6.16 6.15 -17.32
CA ASP A 33 5.25 6.79 -18.28
C ASP A 33 4.14 7.62 -17.61
N SER A 34 3.99 7.51 -16.28
CA SER A 34 3.05 8.32 -15.48
C SER A 34 3.72 9.60 -14.96
N SER A 35 3.03 10.38 -14.13
CA SER A 35 3.66 11.54 -13.49
C SER A 35 4.82 11.17 -12.55
N ASP A 36 5.64 12.15 -12.18
CA ASP A 36 6.78 11.94 -11.30
C ASP A 36 6.42 11.76 -9.82
N PHE A 37 5.21 12.15 -9.42
CA PHE A 37 4.74 12.12 -8.05
C PHE A 37 3.50 11.24 -7.97
N LEU A 38 3.66 10.06 -7.41
CA LEU A 38 2.69 8.99 -7.51
C LEU A 38 2.31 8.48 -6.13
N PHE A 39 1.05 8.09 -5.99
CA PHE A 39 0.64 7.28 -4.86
C PHE A 39 -0.19 6.09 -5.31
N PHE A 40 -0.02 4.98 -4.60
CA PHE A 40 -0.62 3.70 -4.91
C PHE A 40 -1.27 3.10 -3.67
N LEU A 41 -2.60 3.14 -3.67
CA LEU A 41 -3.45 2.64 -2.60
C LEU A 41 -4.00 1.27 -2.99
N ARG A 42 -3.70 0.30 -2.14
CA ARG A 42 -4.29 -1.03 -2.21
C ARG A 42 -4.59 -1.51 -0.79
N PRO A 43 -5.50 -2.46 -0.63
CA PRO A 43 -5.69 -3.11 0.66
C PRO A 43 -4.38 -3.69 1.20
N ARG A 44 -4.31 -3.88 2.51
CA ARG A 44 -3.14 -4.53 3.15
C ARG A 44 -2.89 -5.90 2.52
N ARG A 45 -1.63 -6.35 2.58
CA ARG A 45 -1.22 -7.73 2.20
C ARG A 45 -1.29 -8.10 0.71
N PHE A 46 -1.45 -7.12 -0.18
CA PHE A 46 -1.33 -7.33 -1.63
C PHE A 46 0.11 -7.36 -2.15
N GLY A 47 1.10 -6.95 -1.35
CA GLY A 47 2.52 -6.92 -1.75
C GLY A 47 3.09 -5.52 -2.06
N LYS A 48 2.45 -4.45 -1.58
CA LYS A 48 2.91 -3.06 -1.75
C LYS A 48 4.35 -2.84 -1.25
N SER A 49 4.71 -3.34 -0.06
CA SER A 49 6.06 -3.19 0.49
C SER A 49 7.12 -3.90 -0.35
N LEU A 50 6.77 -5.03 -0.97
CA LEU A 50 7.66 -5.71 -1.91
C LEU A 50 7.84 -4.90 -3.20
N LEU A 51 6.78 -4.26 -3.70
CA LEU A 51 6.86 -3.31 -4.81
C LEU A 51 7.79 -2.14 -4.48
N ILE A 52 7.64 -1.49 -3.31
CA ILE A 52 8.55 -0.42 -2.87
C ILE A 52 10.01 -0.92 -2.81
N SER A 53 10.25 -2.10 -2.22
CA SER A 53 11.59 -2.66 -2.16
C SER A 53 12.17 -3.00 -3.54
N MET A 54 11.33 -3.35 -4.52
CA MET A 54 11.73 -3.55 -5.92
C MET A 54 12.12 -2.22 -6.58
N LEU A 55 11.31 -1.17 -6.41
CA LEU A 55 11.59 0.16 -6.96
C LEU A 55 12.87 0.73 -6.35
N GLU A 56 13.04 0.62 -5.03
CA GLU A 56 14.29 0.95 -4.32
C GLU A 56 15.47 0.24 -4.98
N ALA A 57 15.43 -1.10 -5.10
CA ALA A 57 16.53 -1.84 -5.70
C ALA A 57 16.83 -1.46 -7.16
N TYR A 58 15.83 -1.03 -7.93
CA TYR A 58 15.97 -0.71 -9.35
C TYR A 58 16.60 0.66 -9.60
N TYR A 59 16.12 1.68 -8.88
CA TYR A 59 16.47 3.08 -9.12
C TYR A 59 17.71 3.53 -8.36
N ASP A 60 18.04 2.86 -7.27
CA ASP A 60 19.11 3.27 -6.37
C ASP A 60 20.51 3.07 -6.97
N ILE A 61 21.34 4.11 -6.89
CA ILE A 61 22.76 4.03 -7.24
C ILE A 61 23.52 3.03 -6.34
N TYR A 62 23.07 2.83 -5.10
CA TYR A 62 23.73 1.98 -4.10
C TYR A 62 23.78 0.51 -4.54
N TYR A 63 22.77 0.04 -5.28
CA TYR A 63 22.69 -1.34 -5.76
C TYR A 63 23.24 -1.54 -7.19
N ARG A 64 23.91 -0.54 -7.76
CA ARG A 64 24.38 -0.57 -9.16
C ARG A 64 25.23 -1.79 -9.47
N ASP A 65 26.17 -2.13 -8.59
CA ASP A 65 27.12 -3.23 -8.81
C ASP A 65 26.46 -4.62 -8.64
N GLU A 66 25.38 -4.69 -7.87
CA GLU A 66 24.61 -5.91 -7.60
C GLU A 66 23.40 -6.06 -8.54
N PHE A 67 23.14 -5.09 -9.42
CA PHE A 67 21.91 -4.98 -10.20
C PHE A 67 21.58 -6.26 -10.98
N ASN A 68 22.58 -6.82 -11.68
CA ASN A 68 22.37 -8.00 -12.53
C ASN A 68 21.99 -9.24 -11.71
N GLU A 69 22.50 -9.36 -10.48
CA GLU A 69 22.16 -10.44 -9.57
C GLU A 69 20.74 -10.26 -9.02
N ILE A 70 20.43 -9.04 -8.55
CA ILE A 70 19.13 -8.70 -7.98
C ILE A 70 18.01 -8.88 -9.01
N PHE A 71 18.20 -8.43 -10.25
CA PHE A 71 17.18 -8.49 -11.30
C PHE A 71 17.31 -9.71 -12.21
N LYS A 72 18.12 -10.72 -11.84
CA LYS A 72 18.26 -11.95 -12.62
C LYS A 72 16.91 -12.58 -12.95
N ASP A 73 16.74 -13.03 -14.19
CA ASP A 73 15.52 -13.69 -14.68
C ASP A 73 14.24 -12.83 -14.56
N THR A 74 14.37 -11.49 -14.60
CA THR A 74 13.23 -10.56 -14.64
C THR A 74 13.10 -9.88 -16.00
N TYR A 75 11.91 -9.35 -16.28
CA TYR A 75 11.61 -8.56 -17.47
C TYR A 75 12.50 -7.32 -17.56
N ILE A 76 12.66 -6.57 -16.47
CA ILE A 76 13.37 -5.28 -16.49
C ILE A 76 14.88 -5.42 -16.69
N LEU A 77 15.48 -6.56 -16.33
CA LEU A 77 16.89 -6.83 -16.66
C LEU A 77 17.10 -6.92 -18.18
N LYS A 78 16.13 -7.46 -18.90
CA LYS A 78 16.15 -7.56 -20.37
C LYS A 78 15.72 -6.26 -21.05
N ASN A 79 15.01 -5.38 -20.32
CA ASN A 79 14.43 -4.14 -20.83
C ASN A 79 14.73 -2.96 -19.88
N PRO A 80 16.00 -2.64 -19.58
CA PRO A 80 16.32 -1.57 -18.66
C PRO A 80 15.89 -0.21 -19.23
N THR A 81 15.39 0.65 -18.36
CA THR A 81 15.05 2.04 -18.68
C THR A 81 16.26 2.97 -18.47
N PRO A 82 16.25 4.19 -19.04
CA PRO A 82 17.30 5.19 -18.78
C PRO A 82 17.45 5.59 -17.30
N LEU A 83 16.42 5.35 -16.48
CA LEU A 83 16.39 5.70 -15.06
C LEU A 83 17.00 4.63 -14.14
N LYS A 84 17.43 3.49 -14.69
CA LYS A 84 18.13 2.43 -13.94
C LYS A 84 19.32 2.99 -13.15
N SER A 85 19.34 2.74 -11.84
CA SER A 85 20.46 3.12 -10.94
C SER A 85 20.89 4.59 -11.09
N SER A 86 19.91 5.49 -11.15
CA SER A 86 20.08 6.94 -11.43
C SER A 86 19.75 7.85 -10.25
N PHE A 87 19.27 7.32 -9.13
CA PHE A 87 18.79 8.13 -8.00
C PHE A 87 19.45 7.76 -6.68
N TYR A 88 19.58 8.74 -5.80
CA TYR A 88 19.71 8.50 -4.37
C TYR A 88 18.30 8.24 -3.84
N ILE A 89 18.08 7.08 -3.23
CA ILE A 89 16.77 6.72 -2.66
C ILE A 89 16.75 7.04 -1.18
N MET A 90 15.79 7.89 -0.77
CA MET A 90 15.40 8.06 0.63
C MET A 90 14.04 7.42 0.83
N LYS A 91 14.00 6.42 1.71
CA LYS A 91 12.80 5.60 1.94
C LYS A 91 12.33 5.74 3.38
N PHE A 92 11.09 6.18 3.53
CA PHE A 92 10.38 6.24 4.80
C PHE A 92 9.44 5.04 4.95
N ASP A 93 9.28 4.57 6.18
CA ASP A 93 8.29 3.57 6.57
C ASP A 93 7.60 4.03 7.86
N PHE A 94 6.30 4.33 7.76
CA PHE A 94 5.51 4.85 8.88
C PHE A 94 4.71 3.78 9.62
N SER A 95 4.90 2.50 9.31
CA SER A 95 4.26 1.38 10.01
C SER A 95 4.70 1.28 11.49
N GLY A 96 5.94 1.70 11.78
CA GLY A 96 6.58 1.66 13.10
C GLY A 96 6.29 2.85 14.02
N VAL A 97 5.56 3.88 13.55
CA VAL A 97 5.23 5.06 14.37
C VAL A 97 4.26 4.66 15.49
N ASN A 98 4.65 4.94 16.73
CA ASN A 98 3.83 4.65 17.90
C ASN A 98 2.67 5.64 17.99
N VAL A 99 1.44 5.11 18.02
CA VAL A 99 0.21 5.88 18.07
C VAL A 99 0.05 6.67 19.38
N THR A 100 0.62 6.20 20.49
CA THR A 100 0.48 6.86 21.81
C THR A 100 1.43 8.04 22.00
N ASP A 101 2.56 8.06 21.27
CA ASP A 101 3.57 9.12 21.30
C ASP A 101 3.91 9.53 19.85
N TYR A 102 2.87 9.76 19.05
CA TYR A 102 2.99 9.85 17.60
C TYR A 102 3.88 11.02 17.15
N GLN A 103 3.86 12.16 17.84
CA GLN A 103 4.66 13.33 17.45
C GLN A 103 6.15 13.03 17.56
N ASN A 104 6.59 12.56 18.72
CA ASN A 104 7.99 12.26 18.97
C ASN A 104 8.44 11.00 18.23
N SER A 105 7.60 9.96 18.18
CA SER A 105 7.89 8.74 17.40
C SER A 105 8.04 9.03 15.90
N PHE A 106 7.19 9.88 15.33
CA PHE A 106 7.31 10.32 13.94
C PHE A 106 8.58 11.17 13.73
N ARG A 107 8.86 12.12 14.63
CA ARG A 107 10.09 12.94 14.59
C ARG A 107 11.35 12.08 14.60
N VAL A 108 11.44 11.11 15.51
CA VAL A 108 12.57 10.17 15.60
C VAL A 108 12.67 9.32 14.34
N ASN A 109 11.55 8.78 13.84
CA ASN A 109 11.54 8.02 12.59
C ASN A 109 12.10 8.83 11.39
N LEU A 110 11.72 10.10 11.26
CA LEU A 110 12.27 10.98 10.23
C LEU A 110 13.76 11.21 10.40
N LEU A 111 14.22 11.54 11.61
CA LEU A 111 15.65 11.78 11.89
C LEU A 111 16.50 10.53 11.62
N ASP A 112 16.06 9.37 12.12
CA ASP A 112 16.76 8.09 11.92
C ASP A 112 16.83 7.72 10.43
N THR A 113 15.76 7.98 9.67
CA THR A 113 15.73 7.74 8.22
C THR A 113 16.71 8.64 7.49
N ILE A 114 16.75 9.94 7.83
CA ILE A 114 17.68 10.89 7.23
C ILE A 114 19.13 10.52 7.58
N ASP A 115 19.41 10.15 8.82
CA ASP A 115 20.76 9.79 9.27
C ASP A 115 21.25 8.49 8.61
N SER A 116 20.37 7.49 8.49
CA SER A 116 20.65 6.25 7.76
C SER A 116 20.88 6.52 6.27
N PHE A 117 20.12 7.44 5.66
CA PHE A 117 20.32 7.87 4.28
C PHE A 117 21.69 8.53 4.08
N LEU A 118 22.05 9.48 4.95
CA LEU A 118 23.36 10.15 4.87
C LEU A 118 24.52 9.16 5.03
N GLU A 119 24.39 8.20 5.96
CA GLU A 119 25.38 7.14 6.16
C GLU A 119 25.49 6.21 4.95
N LYS A 120 24.36 5.78 4.38
CA LYS A 120 24.32 4.89 3.21
C LYS A 120 25.08 5.43 2.00
N TYR A 121 25.04 6.75 1.79
CA TYR A 121 25.68 7.41 0.63
C TYR A 121 26.94 8.21 1.00
N GLU A 122 27.45 8.04 2.23
CA GLU A 122 28.66 8.72 2.72
C GLU A 122 28.62 10.25 2.55
N ILE A 123 27.43 10.86 2.71
CA ILE A 123 27.24 12.30 2.61
C ILE A 123 27.65 12.95 3.94
N GLU A 124 28.55 13.94 3.89
CA GLU A 124 29.07 14.60 5.09
C GLU A 124 27.93 15.14 5.99
N ARG A 125 28.00 14.84 7.29
CA ARG A 125 26.97 15.13 8.30
C ARG A 125 26.95 16.61 8.75
N SER A 126 27.04 17.57 7.82
CA SER A 126 26.95 19.00 8.15
C SER A 126 25.52 19.47 8.49
N PHE A 127 24.50 18.63 8.28
CA PHE A 127 23.09 18.98 8.46
C PHE A 127 22.55 18.67 9.88
N ARG A 128 23.29 19.00 10.95
CA ARG A 128 22.84 18.72 12.32
C ARG A 128 21.79 19.74 12.77
N ASP A 129 20.51 19.45 12.54
CA ASP A 129 19.36 20.16 13.10
C ASP A 129 18.44 19.16 13.81
N GLU A 130 17.99 19.46 15.03
CA GLU A 130 17.09 18.60 15.81
C GLU A 130 15.67 18.54 15.23
N ASN A 131 15.31 19.52 14.40
CA ASN A 131 14.09 19.55 13.62
C ASN A 131 14.30 18.81 12.27
N PRO A 132 13.60 17.68 12.04
CA PRO A 132 13.75 16.93 10.80
C PRO A 132 13.33 17.72 9.56
N ILE A 133 12.41 18.69 9.67
CA ILE A 133 11.96 19.53 8.55
C ILE A 133 13.10 20.44 8.07
N ASN A 134 13.79 21.10 9.00
CA ASN A 134 14.97 21.91 8.66
C ASN A 134 16.09 21.04 8.09
N ARG A 135 16.28 19.82 8.63
CA ARG A 135 17.28 18.89 8.12
C ARG A 135 16.99 18.47 6.68
N LEU A 136 15.73 18.13 6.36
CA LEU A 136 15.29 17.84 4.98
C LEU A 136 15.47 19.05 4.07
N HIS A 137 15.11 20.25 4.53
CA HIS A 137 15.29 21.47 3.75
C HIS A 137 16.76 21.68 3.37
N ASN A 138 17.69 21.58 4.32
CA ASN A 138 19.12 21.75 4.06
C ASN A 138 19.66 20.64 3.15
N LEU A 139 19.16 19.41 3.30
CA LEU A 139 19.49 18.30 2.41
C LEU A 139 19.04 18.58 0.97
N PHE A 140 17.81 19.07 0.78
CA PHE A 140 17.31 19.42 -0.54
C PHE A 140 18.14 20.53 -1.18
N GLN A 141 18.54 21.55 -0.42
CA GLN A 141 19.47 22.57 -0.92
C GLN A 141 20.81 21.97 -1.36
N TYR A 142 21.38 21.07 -0.58
CA TYR A 142 22.60 20.35 -0.95
C TYR A 142 22.43 19.55 -2.25
N PHE A 143 21.34 18.80 -2.38
CA PHE A 143 21.04 18.03 -3.59
C PHE A 143 20.89 18.91 -4.82
N THR A 144 20.16 20.02 -4.71
CA THR A 144 19.99 21.01 -5.79
C THR A 144 21.34 21.61 -6.20
N LEU A 145 22.15 22.09 -5.24
CA LEU A 145 23.44 22.73 -5.52
C LEU A 145 24.44 21.78 -6.19
N ASN A 146 24.41 20.50 -5.83
CA ASN A 146 25.28 19.47 -6.39
C ASN A 146 24.66 18.73 -7.59
N ARG A 147 23.47 19.14 -8.06
CA ARG A 147 22.74 18.52 -9.18
C ARG A 147 22.53 17.01 -9.01
N LEU A 148 22.27 16.59 -7.77
CA LEU A 148 21.97 15.21 -7.43
C LEU A 148 20.46 14.96 -7.56
N SER A 149 20.09 13.73 -7.92
CA SER A 149 18.68 13.36 -8.13
C SER A 149 18.19 12.49 -6.98
N LEU A 150 17.25 13.03 -6.19
CA LEU A 150 16.61 12.33 -5.07
C LEU A 150 15.29 11.71 -5.52
N TYR A 151 15.04 10.48 -5.09
CA TYR A 151 13.74 9.83 -5.22
C TYR A 151 13.26 9.44 -3.81
N ILE A 152 12.13 10.01 -3.40
CA ILE A 152 11.48 9.70 -2.12
C ILE A 152 10.52 8.52 -2.29
N LEU A 153 10.72 7.47 -1.49
CA LEU A 153 9.76 6.38 -1.34
C LEU A 153 9.12 6.47 0.06
N ILE A 154 7.81 6.27 0.16
CA ILE A 154 7.13 6.21 1.46
C ILE A 154 6.24 4.98 1.49
N ASP A 155 6.55 4.03 2.35
CA ASP A 155 5.67 2.90 2.62
C ASP A 155 4.78 3.16 3.85
N GLU A 156 3.57 2.61 3.79
CA GLU A 156 2.59 2.69 4.87
C GLU A 156 2.33 4.13 5.37
N TYR A 157 2.28 5.12 4.47
CA TYR A 157 2.23 6.55 4.84
C TYR A 157 1.06 6.89 5.79
N ASP A 158 -0.06 6.19 5.64
CA ASP A 158 -1.31 6.40 6.35
C ASP A 158 -1.46 5.48 7.58
N SER A 159 -0.47 4.64 7.90
CA SER A 159 -0.63 3.53 8.85
C SER A 159 -0.92 4.00 10.28
N PHE A 160 -0.15 4.96 10.81
CA PHE A 160 -0.41 5.52 12.14
C PHE A 160 -1.58 6.51 12.13
N VAL A 161 -1.76 7.24 11.02
CA VAL A 161 -2.86 8.20 10.85
C VAL A 161 -4.21 7.50 10.89
N ASN A 162 -4.35 6.37 10.19
CA ASN A 162 -5.54 5.53 10.25
C ASN A 162 -5.77 4.95 11.67
N LYS A 163 -4.70 4.63 12.41
CA LYS A 163 -4.82 4.17 13.81
C LYS A 163 -5.32 5.31 14.73
N LEU A 164 -4.83 6.54 14.52
CA LEU A 164 -5.29 7.73 15.25
C LEU A 164 -6.74 8.05 14.95
N LEU A 165 -7.13 8.08 13.67
CA LEU A 165 -8.51 8.36 13.28
C LEU A 165 -9.53 7.42 13.96
N VAL A 166 -9.13 6.17 14.14
CA VAL A 166 -9.95 5.14 14.78
C VAL A 166 -9.96 5.32 16.30
N ASN A 167 -8.83 5.60 16.94
CA ASN A 167 -8.74 5.53 18.40
C ASN A 167 -8.95 6.87 19.12
N ASP A 168 -8.62 7.99 18.46
CA ASP A 168 -8.60 9.33 19.04
C ASP A 168 -8.76 10.40 17.95
N THR A 169 -10.02 10.82 17.74
CA THR A 169 -10.35 11.83 16.74
C THR A 169 -9.76 13.20 17.07
N GLU A 170 -9.47 13.53 18.34
CA GLU A 170 -8.86 14.82 18.69
C GLU A 170 -7.37 14.81 18.33
N SER A 171 -6.64 13.76 18.71
CA SER A 171 -5.24 13.56 18.28
C SER A 171 -5.09 13.50 16.76
N TYR A 172 -6.11 12.98 16.04
CA TYR A 172 -6.14 13.07 14.58
C TYR A 172 -6.19 14.53 14.09
N LYS A 173 -7.04 15.39 14.67
CA LYS A 173 -7.08 16.81 14.26
C LYS A 173 -5.74 17.50 14.50
N ASP A 174 -5.05 17.13 15.58
CA ASP A 174 -3.75 17.69 15.92
C ASP A 174 -2.68 17.42 14.85
N ILE A 175 -2.69 16.24 14.20
CA ILE A 175 -1.71 15.88 13.16
C ILE A 175 -2.03 16.39 11.76
N VAL A 176 -3.27 16.74 11.45
CA VAL A 176 -3.66 17.15 10.09
C VAL A 176 -4.11 18.60 9.98
N SER A 177 -4.57 19.23 11.08
CA SER A 177 -5.25 20.53 11.03
C SER A 177 -4.60 21.64 11.85
N THR A 178 -3.67 21.35 12.76
CA THR A 178 -2.98 22.39 13.54
C THR A 178 -1.80 23.00 12.78
N ASN A 179 -1.40 24.23 13.15
CA ASN A 179 -0.27 24.95 12.56
C ASN A 179 1.11 24.39 12.98
N GLU A 180 1.15 23.44 13.92
CA GLU A 180 2.38 22.82 14.46
C GLU A 180 2.43 21.31 14.15
N ALA A 181 1.64 20.86 13.18
CA ALA A 181 1.53 19.46 12.82
C ALA A 181 2.74 18.97 12.02
N LEU A 182 3.72 18.35 12.68
CA LEU A 182 4.93 17.83 12.03
C LEU A 182 4.66 16.92 10.82
N TYR A 183 3.57 16.14 10.85
CA TYR A 183 3.15 15.29 9.72
C TYR A 183 2.73 16.12 8.50
N LYS A 184 2.01 17.23 8.70
CA LYS A 184 1.67 18.19 7.64
C LYS A 184 2.90 18.94 7.13
N ASP A 185 3.78 19.35 8.04
CA ASP A 185 5.04 20.03 7.69
C ASP A 185 5.94 19.13 6.84
N PHE A 186 5.95 17.82 7.12
CA PHE A 186 6.68 16.83 6.32
C PHE A 186 6.23 16.82 4.84
N PHE A 187 4.93 16.72 4.55
CA PHE A 187 4.46 16.78 3.15
C PHE A 187 4.65 18.16 2.53
N THR A 188 4.57 19.22 3.33
CA THR A 188 4.84 20.59 2.87
C THR A 188 6.30 20.74 2.44
N ILE A 189 7.26 20.23 3.22
CA ILE A 189 8.67 20.32 2.84
C ILE A 189 9.02 19.43 1.65
N LEU A 190 8.36 18.28 1.47
CA LEU A 190 8.50 17.48 0.24
C LEU A 190 8.07 18.28 -0.99
N LYS A 191 6.95 19.01 -0.92
CA LYS A 191 6.50 19.89 -2.01
C LYS A 191 7.49 21.03 -2.29
N VAL A 192 8.15 21.56 -1.27
CA VAL A 192 9.25 22.52 -1.45
C VAL A 192 10.41 21.86 -2.20
N GLY A 193 10.78 20.63 -1.83
CA GLY A 193 11.86 19.87 -2.47
C GLY A 193 11.63 19.49 -3.93
N THR A 194 10.37 19.54 -4.42
CA THR A 194 10.03 19.32 -5.84
C THR A 194 9.96 20.61 -6.65
N SER A 195 9.90 21.78 -6.00
CA SER A 195 9.65 23.07 -6.64
C SER A 195 10.93 23.73 -7.16
N GLY A 196 10.85 24.32 -8.35
CA GLY A 196 11.95 25.07 -8.98
C GLY A 196 12.75 24.27 -10.02
N ASN A 197 13.53 24.98 -10.83
CA ASN A 197 14.45 24.34 -11.77
C ASN A 197 15.55 23.59 -10.99
N ASP A 198 15.94 22.42 -11.48
CA ASP A 198 16.93 21.56 -10.83
C ASP A 198 16.59 21.14 -9.39
N SER A 199 15.31 21.13 -9.03
CA SER A 199 14.81 20.69 -7.72
C SER A 199 15.38 19.34 -7.26
N ALA A 200 15.62 19.19 -5.95
CA ALA A 200 16.26 18.01 -5.38
C ALA A 200 15.48 16.72 -5.66
N ILE A 201 14.16 16.76 -5.39
CA ILE A 201 13.28 15.61 -5.54
C ILE A 201 12.82 15.53 -7.00
N LYS A 202 13.26 14.48 -7.69
CA LYS A 202 12.88 14.21 -9.08
C LYS A 202 11.65 13.33 -9.17
N LYS A 203 11.48 12.39 -8.24
CA LYS A 203 10.33 11.47 -8.20
C LYS A 203 9.90 11.19 -6.77
N MET A 204 8.62 10.87 -6.59
CA MET A 204 8.07 10.37 -5.33
C MET A 204 7.09 9.22 -5.59
N PHE A 205 7.13 8.18 -4.75
CA PHE A 205 6.18 7.07 -4.83
C PHE A 205 5.74 6.63 -3.44
N PHE A 206 4.44 6.75 -3.17
CA PHE A 206 3.87 6.46 -1.86
C PHE A 206 2.95 5.24 -1.92
N THR A 207 3.01 4.39 -0.89
CA THR A 207 2.08 3.28 -0.72
C THR A 207 1.33 3.40 0.59
N GLY A 208 0.04 3.07 0.54
CA GLY A 208 -0.84 3.10 1.69
C GLY A 208 -2.11 2.31 1.44
N VAL A 209 -3.09 2.51 2.30
CA VAL A 209 -4.41 1.87 2.19
C VAL A 209 -5.49 2.90 1.83
N SER A 210 -5.43 4.11 2.37
CA SER A 210 -6.52 5.08 2.35
C SER A 210 -6.04 6.50 2.04
N PRO A 211 -6.78 7.25 1.20
CA PRO A 211 -6.43 8.62 0.82
C PRO A 211 -6.66 9.67 1.92
N LEU A 212 -7.35 9.31 3.01
CA LEU A 212 -7.83 10.23 4.07
C LEU A 212 -6.75 11.18 4.58
N ALA A 213 -5.60 10.63 4.94
CA ALA A 213 -4.50 11.40 5.51
C ALA A 213 -3.87 12.37 4.50
N LEU A 214 -3.85 12.00 3.22
CA LEU A 214 -3.15 12.76 2.18
C LEU A 214 -3.93 14.04 1.88
N TYR A 215 -5.24 13.94 1.66
CA TYR A 215 -6.05 15.10 1.32
C TYR A 215 -5.98 16.22 2.37
N ASP A 216 -6.00 15.82 3.66
CA ASP A 216 -5.99 16.75 4.78
C ASP A 216 -4.62 17.43 4.97
N VAL A 217 -3.50 16.72 4.77
CA VAL A 217 -2.14 17.32 4.93
C VAL A 217 -1.68 18.12 3.72
N THR A 218 -2.16 17.80 2.52
CA THR A 218 -1.76 18.53 1.32
C THR A 218 -2.60 19.77 1.05
N SER A 219 -3.48 20.14 2.00
CA SER A 219 -4.42 21.27 1.90
C SER A 219 -5.29 21.18 0.63
N GLY A 220 -5.69 19.97 0.25
CA GLY A 220 -6.46 19.70 -0.98
C GLY A 220 -5.68 19.92 -2.28
N SER A 221 -4.39 20.28 -2.24
CA SER A 221 -3.53 20.27 -3.42
C SER A 221 -3.03 18.84 -3.67
N ASN A 222 -3.31 18.28 -4.85
CA ASN A 222 -2.82 16.95 -5.19
C ASN A 222 -1.28 16.99 -5.28
N ILE A 223 -0.59 16.41 -4.29
CA ILE A 223 0.88 16.28 -4.32
C ILE A 223 1.32 15.21 -5.34
N GLY A 224 0.40 14.36 -5.79
CA GLY A 224 0.67 13.38 -6.82
C GLY A 224 -0.60 12.86 -7.49
N GLU A 225 -0.39 11.96 -8.44
CA GLU A 225 -1.41 11.23 -9.17
C GLU A 225 -1.68 9.86 -8.50
N SER A 226 -2.95 9.46 -8.43
CA SER A 226 -3.36 8.13 -7.96
C SER A 226 -3.21 7.12 -9.09
N LEU A 227 -2.41 6.07 -8.88
CA LEU A 227 -2.39 4.91 -9.79
C LEU A 227 -3.42 3.83 -9.40
N SER A 228 -4.20 4.08 -8.35
CA SER A 228 -4.98 3.04 -7.67
C SER A 228 -6.16 2.57 -8.52
N LEU A 229 -6.87 3.46 -9.19
CA LEU A 229 -7.99 3.09 -10.06
C LEU A 229 -7.59 2.94 -11.52
N GLU A 230 -6.31 3.07 -11.87
CA GLU A 230 -5.86 3.02 -13.26
C GLU A 230 -5.83 1.59 -13.82
N TYR A 231 -6.26 1.46 -15.09
CA TYR A 231 -6.40 0.17 -15.76
C TYR A 231 -5.07 -0.58 -15.83
N ASP A 232 -4.02 0.16 -16.20
CA ASP A 232 -2.69 -0.38 -16.44
C ASP A 232 -1.97 -0.87 -15.19
N PHE A 233 -2.47 -0.51 -14.00
CA PHE A 233 -1.88 -0.81 -12.69
C PHE A 233 -2.76 -1.74 -11.84
N ASN A 234 -3.85 -2.28 -12.39
CA ASN A 234 -4.72 -3.21 -11.67
C ASN A 234 -3.95 -4.41 -11.11
N ASP A 235 -3.04 -4.97 -11.91
CA ASP A 235 -2.31 -6.21 -11.62
C ASP A 235 -0.88 -5.97 -11.10
N MET A 236 -0.53 -4.72 -10.77
CA MET A 236 0.81 -4.35 -10.30
C MET A 236 1.16 -5.04 -8.98
N VAL A 237 0.14 -5.34 -8.17
CA VAL A 237 0.22 -6.15 -6.96
C VAL A 237 -0.95 -7.14 -6.94
N GLY A 238 -0.94 -8.08 -6.00
CA GLY A 238 -1.85 -9.23 -6.06
C GLY A 238 -1.31 -10.34 -6.94
N VAL A 239 -2.06 -11.44 -6.99
CA VAL A 239 -1.77 -12.61 -7.81
C VAL A 239 -2.89 -12.75 -8.83
N THR A 240 -2.57 -12.91 -10.10
CA THR A 240 -3.57 -13.24 -11.13
C THR A 240 -3.81 -14.75 -11.17
N ARG A 241 -4.91 -15.19 -11.77
CA ARG A 241 -5.20 -16.62 -11.94
C ARG A 241 -4.10 -17.38 -12.70
N ALA A 242 -3.55 -16.77 -13.73
CA ALA A 242 -2.44 -17.35 -14.49
C ALA A 242 -1.15 -17.47 -13.64
N GLU A 243 -0.90 -16.49 -12.77
CA GLU A 243 0.24 -16.54 -11.85
C GLU A 243 0.06 -17.61 -10.78
N LEU A 244 -1.16 -17.80 -10.26
CA LEU A 244 -1.49 -18.89 -9.34
C LEU A 244 -1.33 -20.25 -10.03
N ASP A 245 -1.84 -20.40 -11.26
CA ASP A 245 -1.71 -21.63 -12.05
C ASP A 245 -0.23 -22.01 -12.25
N LYS A 246 0.60 -21.03 -12.62
CA LYS A 246 2.05 -21.21 -12.72
C LYS A 246 2.70 -21.58 -11.40
N MET A 247 2.26 -20.99 -10.28
CA MET A 247 2.77 -21.38 -8.96
C MET A 247 2.44 -22.84 -8.65
N ILE A 248 1.25 -23.32 -9.02
CA ILE A 248 0.87 -24.73 -8.83
C ILE A 248 1.84 -25.65 -9.60
N ASP A 249 2.20 -25.29 -10.84
CA ASP A 249 3.20 -26.02 -11.65
C ASP A 249 4.58 -26.01 -10.99
N ASP A 250 5.07 -24.81 -10.65
CA ASP A 250 6.43 -24.60 -10.13
C ASP A 250 6.65 -25.26 -8.75
N TYR A 251 5.56 -25.53 -8.02
CA TYR A 251 5.56 -26.24 -6.75
C TYR A 251 5.11 -27.71 -6.85
N ALA A 252 4.86 -28.23 -8.05
CA ALA A 252 4.39 -29.60 -8.30
C ALA A 252 3.13 -29.97 -7.50
N LEU A 253 2.16 -29.04 -7.45
CA LEU A 253 0.89 -29.18 -6.72
C LEU A 253 -0.26 -29.62 -7.63
N ASP A 254 0.01 -30.20 -8.80
CA ASP A 254 -0.97 -30.60 -9.81
C ASP A 254 -2.15 -31.41 -9.24
N ARG A 255 -1.86 -32.35 -8.33
CA ARG A 255 -2.87 -33.19 -7.69
C ARG A 255 -3.90 -32.41 -6.85
N TYR A 256 -3.55 -31.19 -6.44
CA TYR A 256 -4.39 -30.29 -5.66
C TYR A 256 -4.97 -29.14 -6.51
N ARG A 257 -4.69 -29.07 -7.82
CA ARG A 257 -5.02 -27.91 -8.64
C ARG A 257 -6.49 -27.50 -8.55
N GLU A 258 -7.40 -28.46 -8.72
CA GLU A 258 -8.85 -28.20 -8.62
C GLU A 258 -9.24 -27.71 -7.23
N GLN A 259 -8.72 -28.34 -6.17
CA GLN A 259 -8.96 -27.93 -4.78
C GLN A 259 -8.42 -26.52 -4.51
N ILE A 260 -7.21 -26.21 -4.99
CA ILE A 260 -6.59 -24.90 -4.83
C ILE A 260 -7.46 -23.84 -5.47
N PHE A 261 -7.87 -24.01 -6.74
CA PHE A 261 -8.76 -23.04 -7.39
C PHE A 261 -10.09 -22.93 -6.67
N GLN A 262 -10.75 -24.06 -6.34
CA GLN A 262 -12.02 -24.02 -5.64
C GLN A 262 -11.95 -23.22 -4.33
N ARG A 263 -10.91 -23.45 -3.50
CA ARG A 263 -10.75 -22.76 -2.22
C ARG A 263 -10.30 -21.30 -2.40
N CYS A 264 -9.33 -21.04 -3.26
CA CYS A 264 -8.80 -19.69 -3.47
C CYS A 264 -9.83 -18.77 -4.15
N ASP A 265 -10.62 -19.28 -5.10
CA ASP A 265 -11.68 -18.52 -5.77
C ASP A 265 -12.77 -18.11 -4.77
N GLU A 266 -13.16 -19.02 -3.86
CA GLU A 266 -14.18 -18.76 -2.84
C GLU A 266 -13.68 -17.81 -1.73
N TRP A 267 -12.43 -17.97 -1.29
CA TRP A 267 -11.95 -17.31 -0.07
C TRP A 267 -11.05 -16.10 -0.33
N TYR A 268 -10.32 -16.01 -1.44
CA TYR A 268 -9.21 -15.05 -1.60
C TYR A 268 -9.24 -14.23 -2.90
N ASP A 269 -10.03 -14.63 -3.90
CA ASP A 269 -10.16 -13.94 -5.18
C ASP A 269 -11.16 -12.77 -5.12
N SER A 270 -11.58 -12.33 -6.31
CA SER A 270 -12.65 -11.40 -6.64
C SER A 270 -12.27 -9.93 -6.64
N TYR A 271 -11.02 -9.56 -6.34
CA TYR A 271 -10.64 -8.15 -6.31
C TYR A 271 -10.47 -7.58 -7.71
N ARG A 272 -11.16 -6.47 -7.98
CA ARG A 272 -11.04 -5.62 -9.16
C ARG A 272 -10.94 -4.16 -8.72
N PHE A 273 -9.89 -3.47 -9.20
CA PHE A 273 -9.62 -2.08 -8.85
C PHE A 273 -9.88 -1.10 -9.99
N ASN A 274 -10.15 -1.58 -11.21
CA ASN A 274 -10.59 -0.75 -12.33
C ASN A 274 -11.84 -1.35 -13.01
N LYS A 275 -12.81 -0.50 -13.36
CA LYS A 275 -14.10 -0.91 -13.94
C LYS A 275 -14.02 -1.55 -15.33
N ARG A 276 -12.93 -1.32 -16.08
CA ARG A 276 -12.71 -1.87 -17.44
C ARG A 276 -12.01 -3.22 -17.43
N VAL A 277 -11.43 -3.63 -16.30
CA VAL A 277 -10.75 -4.92 -16.17
C VAL A 277 -11.79 -6.03 -16.11
N SER A 278 -11.61 -7.08 -16.91
CA SER A 278 -12.55 -8.21 -16.97
C SER A 278 -12.23 -9.32 -15.96
N HIS A 279 -10.97 -9.44 -15.56
CA HIS A 279 -10.53 -10.44 -14.58
C HIS A 279 -10.47 -9.88 -13.15
N THR A 280 -10.07 -10.75 -12.23
CA THR A 280 -9.90 -10.48 -10.81
C THR A 280 -8.49 -10.88 -10.37
N ILE A 281 -8.08 -10.38 -9.21
CA ILE A 281 -6.81 -10.73 -8.58
C ILE A 281 -7.05 -11.26 -7.17
N TYR A 282 -6.24 -12.25 -6.79
CA TYR A 282 -6.20 -12.82 -5.46
C TYR A 282 -5.36 -11.95 -4.52
N ASN A 283 -5.72 -11.97 -3.23
CA ASN A 283 -4.85 -11.44 -2.18
C ASN A 283 -3.58 -12.29 -2.05
N THR A 284 -2.41 -11.66 -2.25
CA THR A 284 -1.09 -12.33 -2.28
C THR A 284 -0.79 -13.11 -1.01
N ASP A 285 -0.97 -12.51 0.17
CA ASP A 285 -0.65 -13.15 1.45
C ASP A 285 -1.51 -14.38 1.69
N MET A 286 -2.80 -14.33 1.32
CA MET A 286 -3.71 -15.46 1.48
C MET A 286 -3.35 -16.64 0.56
N ILE A 287 -2.96 -16.37 -0.68
CA ILE A 287 -2.41 -17.39 -1.58
C ILE A 287 -1.14 -18.00 -0.99
N LEU A 288 -0.20 -17.18 -0.55
CA LEU A 288 1.05 -17.65 0.05
C LEU A 288 0.80 -18.46 1.33
N TYR A 289 -0.16 -18.06 2.16
CA TYR A 289 -0.58 -18.74 3.38
C TYR A 289 -1.13 -20.15 3.06
N TYR A 290 -2.06 -20.24 2.11
CA TYR A 290 -2.69 -21.49 1.72
C TYR A 290 -1.69 -22.47 1.11
N LEU A 291 -0.91 -22.01 0.12
CA LEU A 291 0.12 -22.84 -0.54
C LEU A 291 1.21 -23.27 0.44
N LYS A 292 1.57 -22.43 1.42
CA LYS A 292 2.53 -22.80 2.47
C LYS A 292 2.04 -23.98 3.31
N SER A 293 0.76 -24.05 3.63
CA SER A 293 0.20 -25.21 4.35
C SER A 293 0.29 -26.47 3.49
N LEU A 294 -0.16 -26.39 2.23
CA LEU A 294 -0.13 -27.54 1.31
C LEU A 294 1.29 -28.06 1.09
N ILE A 295 2.27 -27.17 0.85
CA ILE A 295 3.66 -27.58 0.62
C ILE A 295 4.28 -28.21 1.86
N ARG A 296 3.95 -27.72 3.06
CA ARG A 296 4.56 -28.19 4.31
C ARG A 296 3.91 -29.46 4.84
N ASN A 297 2.59 -29.53 4.78
CA ASN A 297 1.79 -30.52 5.49
C ASN A 297 1.02 -31.46 4.56
N ALA A 298 1.04 -31.22 3.24
CA ALA A 298 0.17 -31.90 2.27
C ALA A 298 -1.34 -31.73 2.56
N GLU A 299 -1.70 -30.72 3.35
CA GLU A 299 -3.05 -30.45 3.85
C GLU A 299 -3.35 -28.95 3.83
N GLU A 300 -4.62 -28.60 3.63
CA GLU A 300 -5.09 -27.21 3.73
C GLU A 300 -4.99 -26.69 5.17
N PRO A 301 -4.89 -25.37 5.38
CA PRO A 301 -4.81 -24.83 6.73
C PRO A 301 -6.15 -25.03 7.46
N ASN A 302 -6.09 -25.44 8.73
CA ASN A 302 -7.28 -25.62 9.58
C ASN A 302 -8.20 -24.39 9.64
N ASN A 303 -7.60 -23.19 9.55
CA ASN A 303 -8.33 -21.94 9.40
C ASN A 303 -7.93 -21.32 8.07
N LEU A 304 -8.90 -21.11 7.18
CA LEU A 304 -8.67 -20.47 5.89
C LEU A 304 -8.37 -18.97 6.01
N ILE A 305 -8.57 -18.37 7.19
CA ILE A 305 -8.21 -16.98 7.43
C ILE A 305 -6.91 -16.90 8.24
N ASP A 306 -5.87 -16.34 7.63
CA ASP A 306 -4.63 -16.01 8.33
C ASP A 306 -4.93 -15.07 9.51
N ILE A 307 -4.40 -15.41 10.69
CA ILE A 307 -4.57 -14.62 11.92
C ILE A 307 -4.10 -13.18 11.75
N ASN A 308 -3.05 -12.99 10.94
CA ASN A 308 -2.47 -11.69 10.70
C ASN A 308 -3.48 -10.77 9.97
N VAL A 309 -4.37 -11.32 9.14
CA VAL A 309 -5.40 -10.55 8.42
C VAL A 309 -6.49 -10.05 9.38
N ARG A 310 -6.80 -10.82 10.43
CA ARG A 310 -7.93 -10.52 11.34
C ARG A 310 -7.71 -9.26 12.20
N SER A 311 -6.48 -9.02 12.69
CA SER A 311 -6.19 -7.91 13.62
C SER A 311 -6.43 -6.52 13.02
N ASP A 312 -6.42 -6.42 11.69
CA ASP A 312 -6.50 -5.15 10.98
C ASP A 312 -7.94 -4.61 10.88
N TYR A 313 -8.95 -5.49 11.01
CA TYR A 313 -10.33 -5.20 10.65
C TYR A 313 -11.30 -5.03 11.82
N THR A 314 -10.84 -5.25 13.05
CA THR A 314 -11.58 -4.95 14.31
C THR A 314 -11.90 -3.45 14.47
N LYS A 315 -11.34 -2.60 13.61
CA LYS A 315 -11.43 -1.13 13.62
C LYS A 315 -12.65 -0.56 12.89
N LEU A 316 -13.47 -1.41 12.26
CA LEU A 316 -14.73 -1.00 11.61
C LEU A 316 -15.73 -0.33 12.56
N ARG A 317 -15.57 -0.50 13.88
CA ARG A 317 -16.48 0.01 14.93
C ARG A 317 -16.75 1.51 14.73
N TYR A 318 -15.70 2.29 14.53
CA TYR A 318 -15.80 3.74 14.52
C TYR A 318 -16.51 4.32 13.28
N LEU A 319 -16.75 3.51 12.24
CA LEU A 319 -17.32 4.00 10.99
C LEU A 319 -18.85 3.92 10.93
N VAL A 320 -19.44 3.06 11.78
CA VAL A 320 -20.90 2.83 11.83
C VAL A 320 -21.57 3.46 13.05
N TYR A 321 -20.79 3.96 14.00
CA TYR A 321 -21.32 4.68 15.15
C TYR A 321 -21.25 6.20 14.96
N SER A 322 -22.29 6.89 15.39
CA SER A 322 -22.31 8.35 15.59
C SER A 322 -23.08 8.64 16.86
N ASP A 323 -22.47 9.38 17.79
CA ASP A 323 -23.07 9.71 19.09
C ASP A 323 -23.64 8.50 19.85
N LYS A 324 -22.89 7.38 19.82
CA LYS A 324 -23.25 6.08 20.43
C LYS A 324 -24.52 5.43 19.84
N LYS A 325 -24.94 5.84 18.64
CA LYS A 325 -26.01 5.21 17.85
C LYS A 325 -25.48 4.74 16.50
N LEU A 326 -26.12 3.73 15.93
CA LEU A 326 -25.87 3.28 14.57
C LEU A 326 -26.30 4.38 13.59
N ASN A 327 -25.45 4.70 12.61
CA ASN A 327 -25.76 5.65 11.55
C ASN A 327 -26.17 4.91 10.25
N GLY A 328 -26.50 5.66 9.19
CA GLY A 328 -26.89 5.06 7.89
C GLY A 328 -25.82 4.16 7.24
N ASN A 329 -24.56 4.23 7.68
CA ASN A 329 -23.51 3.31 7.22
C ASN A 329 -23.71 1.88 7.74
N PHE A 330 -24.44 1.69 8.84
CA PHE A 330 -24.76 0.36 9.33
C PHE A 330 -25.71 -0.41 8.39
N GLU A 331 -26.70 0.28 7.81
CA GLU A 331 -27.60 -0.32 6.81
C GLU A 331 -26.82 -0.74 5.56
N ILE A 332 -25.91 0.11 5.09
CA ILE A 332 -24.97 -0.19 4.00
C ILE A 332 -24.17 -1.47 4.29
N LEU A 333 -23.60 -1.60 5.51
CA LEU A 333 -22.88 -2.81 5.90
C LEU A 333 -23.77 -4.05 5.93
N ASN A 334 -24.99 -3.94 6.49
CA ASN A 334 -25.92 -5.06 6.54
C ASN A 334 -26.32 -5.54 5.14
N SER A 335 -26.65 -4.63 4.23
CA SER A 335 -26.94 -4.94 2.84
C SER A 335 -25.78 -5.71 2.20
N LEU A 336 -24.55 -5.22 2.34
CA LEU A 336 -23.36 -5.87 1.81
C LEU A 336 -23.16 -7.29 2.37
N ILE A 337 -23.33 -7.49 3.68
CA ILE A 337 -23.20 -8.80 4.34
C ILE A 337 -24.28 -9.79 3.88
N ASN A 338 -25.47 -9.28 3.56
CA ASN A 338 -26.56 -10.04 2.97
C ASN A 338 -26.40 -10.28 1.45
N ASN A 339 -25.19 -10.06 0.90
CA ASN A 339 -24.82 -10.21 -0.51
C ASN A 339 -25.52 -9.23 -1.47
N GLU A 340 -26.03 -8.11 -0.98
CA GLU A 340 -26.57 -7.07 -1.85
C GLU A 340 -25.43 -6.26 -2.49
N THR A 341 -25.67 -5.77 -3.70
CA THR A 341 -24.75 -4.88 -4.42
C THR A 341 -25.15 -3.43 -4.21
N ILE A 342 -24.17 -2.55 -3.99
CA ILE A 342 -24.41 -1.11 -3.91
C ILE A 342 -23.97 -0.48 -5.23
N THR A 343 -24.80 0.42 -5.77
CA THR A 343 -24.46 1.17 -6.99
C THR A 343 -24.06 2.59 -6.63
N LEU A 344 -22.93 3.04 -7.15
CA LEU A 344 -22.39 4.39 -6.98
C LEU A 344 -22.12 5.04 -8.34
N ASP A 345 -22.24 6.36 -8.42
CA ASP A 345 -21.82 7.09 -9.62
C ASP A 345 -20.29 7.13 -9.75
N ILE A 346 -19.60 7.31 -8.62
CA ILE A 346 -18.15 7.45 -8.54
C ILE A 346 -17.58 6.83 -7.25
N LEU A 347 -16.38 6.25 -7.36
CA LEU A 347 -15.53 5.94 -6.21
C LEU A 347 -14.63 7.14 -5.95
N GLN A 348 -14.77 7.75 -4.77
CA GLN A 348 -14.00 8.93 -4.41
C GLN A 348 -12.57 8.54 -4.05
N GLU A 349 -11.60 9.11 -4.77
CA GLU A 349 -10.16 8.92 -4.49
C GLU A 349 -9.60 9.99 -3.54
N TYR A 350 -10.33 11.09 -3.34
CA TYR A 350 -9.88 12.24 -2.55
C TYR A 350 -11.02 12.75 -1.67
N PHE A 351 -10.88 12.62 -0.36
CA PHE A 351 -11.82 13.17 0.62
C PHE A 351 -11.17 13.29 2.00
N THR A 352 -11.66 14.26 2.78
CA THR A 352 -11.21 14.50 4.16
C THR A 352 -11.74 13.42 5.10
N ALA A 353 -11.06 13.17 6.22
CA ALA A 353 -11.62 12.29 7.26
C ALA A 353 -12.90 12.86 7.89
N TYR A 354 -13.06 14.18 7.90
CA TYR A 354 -14.27 14.85 8.39
C TYR A 354 -15.52 14.53 7.57
N GLU A 355 -15.36 14.16 6.31
CA GLU A 355 -16.45 13.81 5.39
C GLU A 355 -16.72 12.30 5.31
N LEU A 356 -16.02 11.48 6.10
CA LEU A 356 -16.14 10.01 6.07
C LEU A 356 -17.57 9.52 6.39
N LYS A 357 -18.38 10.33 7.06
CA LYS A 357 -19.79 10.04 7.35
C LYS A 357 -20.70 10.11 6.12
N LYS A 358 -20.27 10.76 5.02
CA LYS A 358 -21.04 10.77 3.76
C LYS A 358 -21.00 9.37 3.16
N SER A 359 -22.16 8.82 2.77
CA SER A 359 -22.28 7.43 2.30
C SER A 359 -21.30 7.07 1.18
N VAL A 360 -21.11 7.95 0.20
CA VAL A 360 -20.17 7.72 -0.91
C VAL A 360 -18.71 7.62 -0.42
N ASN A 361 -18.32 8.47 0.53
CA ASN A 361 -16.98 8.47 1.10
C ASN A 361 -16.77 7.24 1.98
N PHE A 362 -17.78 6.86 2.77
CA PHE A 362 -17.75 5.62 3.55
C PHE A 362 -17.55 4.39 2.66
N ILE A 363 -18.33 4.26 1.58
CA ILE A 363 -18.20 3.14 0.64
C ILE A 363 -16.84 3.17 -0.07
N SER A 364 -16.36 4.34 -0.47
CA SER A 364 -15.02 4.49 -1.08
C SER A 364 -13.90 4.13 -0.10
N PHE A 365 -14.08 4.40 1.20
CA PHE A 365 -13.16 3.96 2.24
C PHE A 365 -13.22 2.45 2.48
N LEU A 366 -14.41 1.82 2.47
CA LEU A 366 -14.51 0.35 2.52
C LEU A 366 -13.79 -0.30 1.33
N PHE A 367 -13.89 0.31 0.15
CA PHE A 367 -13.18 -0.15 -1.05
C PHE A 367 -11.66 -0.05 -0.88
N SER A 368 -11.15 1.06 -0.35
CA SER A 368 -9.71 1.26 -0.12
C SER A 368 -9.12 0.27 0.90
N LEU A 369 -9.91 -0.07 1.93
CA LEU A 369 -9.59 -1.10 2.92
C LEU A 369 -9.68 -2.54 2.39
N GLY A 370 -10.29 -2.75 1.22
CA GLY A 370 -10.48 -4.06 0.60
C GLY A 370 -11.66 -4.86 1.17
N PHE A 371 -12.60 -4.20 1.84
CA PHE A 371 -13.84 -4.82 2.31
C PHE A 371 -14.86 -5.02 1.18
N ILE A 372 -14.75 -4.21 0.15
CA ILE A 372 -15.57 -4.32 -1.06
C ILE A 372 -14.70 -4.14 -2.29
N THR A 373 -15.24 -4.54 -3.43
CA THR A 373 -14.56 -4.44 -4.72
C THR A 373 -15.56 -4.16 -5.85
N ILE A 374 -15.06 -3.82 -7.04
CA ILE A 374 -15.90 -3.55 -8.20
C ILE A 374 -16.42 -4.87 -8.78
N LYS A 375 -17.73 -5.02 -8.85
CA LYS A 375 -18.40 -6.14 -9.53
C LYS A 375 -18.45 -5.93 -11.04
N GLU A 376 -19.01 -4.80 -11.46
CA GLU A 376 -19.19 -4.41 -12.85
C GLU A 376 -19.56 -2.93 -12.96
N TYR A 377 -19.58 -2.40 -14.19
CA TYR A 377 -20.06 -1.06 -14.49
C TYR A 377 -21.21 -1.13 -15.48
N ARG A 378 -22.37 -0.59 -15.07
CA ARG A 378 -23.57 -0.47 -15.92
C ARG A 378 -24.05 0.99 -15.89
N ALA A 379 -25.16 1.26 -15.21
CA ALA A 379 -25.63 2.63 -14.95
C ALA A 379 -24.79 3.37 -13.89
N GLY A 380 -23.94 2.63 -13.17
CA GLY A 380 -22.98 3.11 -12.18
C GLY A 380 -21.98 1.99 -11.84
N ILE A 381 -21.05 2.29 -10.94
CA ILE A 381 -20.10 1.32 -10.37
C ILE A 381 -20.84 0.47 -9.35
N GLN A 382 -20.97 -0.83 -9.62
CA GLN A 382 -21.53 -1.77 -8.65
C GLN A 382 -20.41 -2.34 -7.79
N VAL A 383 -20.59 -2.30 -6.47
CA VAL A 383 -19.65 -2.84 -5.49
C VAL A 383 -20.28 -3.90 -4.60
N TYR A 384 -19.46 -4.85 -4.13
CA TYR A 384 -19.88 -5.98 -3.29
C TYR A 384 -18.72 -6.50 -2.43
N ILE A 385 -19.03 -7.37 -1.46
CA ILE A 385 -18.02 -8.09 -0.67
C ILE A 385 -17.32 -9.13 -1.55
N PRO A 386 -15.98 -9.08 -1.70
CA PRO A 386 -15.27 -9.89 -2.69
C PRO A 386 -15.37 -11.41 -2.43
N ASN A 387 -15.20 -11.85 -1.18
CA ASN A 387 -15.00 -13.27 -0.87
C ASN A 387 -15.39 -13.63 0.57
N GLN A 388 -15.35 -14.93 0.89
CA GLN A 388 -15.73 -15.44 2.21
C GLN A 388 -14.84 -14.95 3.35
N THR A 389 -13.56 -14.68 3.08
CA THR A 389 -12.64 -14.13 4.10
C THR A 389 -13.18 -12.80 4.62
N ILE A 390 -13.47 -11.89 3.69
CA ILE A 390 -13.99 -10.57 4.04
C ILE A 390 -15.38 -10.66 4.65
N LYS A 391 -16.27 -11.50 4.08
CA LYS A 391 -17.61 -11.71 4.62
C LYS A 391 -17.59 -12.16 6.07
N LYS A 392 -16.74 -13.14 6.42
CA LYS A 392 -16.59 -13.65 7.78
C LYS A 392 -16.05 -12.59 8.73
N ILE A 393 -15.05 -11.81 8.30
CA ILE A 393 -14.50 -10.71 9.09
C ILE A 393 -15.57 -9.64 9.38
N MET A 394 -16.38 -9.28 8.39
CA MET A 394 -17.47 -8.31 8.56
C MET A 394 -18.64 -8.87 9.39
N ALA A 395 -18.93 -10.17 9.31
CA ALA A 395 -19.97 -10.81 10.12
C ALA A 395 -19.56 -10.97 11.60
N ASP A 396 -18.30 -11.37 11.85
CA ASP A 396 -17.72 -11.45 13.20
C ASP A 396 -17.82 -10.08 13.89
N PHE A 397 -17.59 -9.00 13.13
CA PHE A 397 -17.76 -7.63 13.59
C PHE A 397 -19.20 -7.32 14.05
N ILE A 398 -20.24 -7.59 13.24
CA ILE A 398 -21.64 -7.31 13.63
C ILE A 398 -22.08 -8.14 14.85
N THR A 399 -21.62 -9.39 14.92
CA THR A 399 -22.04 -10.30 16.00
C THR A 399 -21.51 -9.86 17.36
N MET A 400 -20.30 -9.29 17.41
CA MET A 400 -19.75 -8.69 18.63
C MET A 400 -20.50 -7.44 19.12
N GLU A 401 -21.33 -6.81 18.28
CA GLU A 401 -22.10 -5.60 18.62
C GLU A 401 -23.53 -5.91 19.11
N ARG A 402 -24.00 -7.16 18.96
CA ARG A 402 -25.30 -7.60 19.50
C ARG A 402 -25.22 -8.12 20.94
N LEU A 403 -24.00 -8.20 21.48
CA LEU A 403 -23.67 -8.55 22.87
C LEU A 403 -23.27 -7.27 23.60
#